data_AF-A0A2E9XF63-F1
#
_entry.id   AF-A0A2E9XF63-F1
#
_cell.length_a   1.000
_cell.length_b   1.000
_cell.length_c   1.000
_cell.angle_alpha   90.00
_cell.angle_beta   90.00
_cell.angle_gamma   90.00
#
_symmetry.space_group_name_H-M   'P 1'
#
loop_
_entity.id
_entity.type
_entity.pdbx_description
1 polymer ?
#
loop_
_entity_poly.entity_id
_entity_poly.type
_entity_poly.pdbx_seq_one_letter_code
_entity_poly.pdbx_strand_id
1 'polypeptide(L)'
;MSAKTEKDELFEKTKTEFDVRLDRRLKLSELKDQVERLKQNKNNPAPAPKIKKPKTVKNIFTGNSFPYTDAFEGLPDLEVTEWEEEDGDN
;
A
#
# COMPACT_ATOMS: atom_id res chain seq x y z
N MET A 1 -9.78 -23.57 36.57
CA MET A 1 -10.65 -22.64 35.82
C MET A 1 -9.75 -21.61 35.16
N SER A 2 -9.40 -21.78 33.88
CA SER A 2 -8.53 -20.84 33.17
C SER A 2 -9.32 -19.55 32.95
N ALA A 3 -8.98 -18.49 33.67
CA ALA A 3 -9.62 -17.19 33.52
C ALA A 3 -9.48 -16.77 32.06
N LYS A 4 -10.60 -16.72 31.33
CA LYS A 4 -10.67 -16.08 30.01
C LYS A 4 -10.18 -14.65 30.23
N THR A 5 -8.94 -14.39 29.86
CA THR A 5 -8.36 -13.07 30.02
C THR A 5 -8.84 -12.23 28.85
N GLU A 6 -9.11 -10.95 29.08
CA GLU A 6 -9.50 -9.99 28.03
C GLU A 6 -8.56 -10.03 26.82
N LYS A 7 -7.29 -10.47 27.03
CA LYS A 7 -6.31 -10.75 25.98
C LYS A 7 -6.76 -11.80 24.97
N ASP A 8 -7.33 -12.91 25.43
CA ASP A 8 -7.75 -14.01 24.56
C ASP A 8 -8.95 -13.59 23.72
N GLU A 9 -9.90 -12.84 24.30
CA GLU A 9 -11.04 -12.30 23.54
C GLU A 9 -10.61 -11.27 22.49
N LEU A 10 -9.64 -10.40 22.83
CA LEU A 10 -9.03 -9.47 21.88
C LEU A 10 -8.33 -10.21 20.75
N PHE A 11 -7.57 -11.25 21.07
CA PHE A 11 -6.85 -12.08 20.10
C PHE A 11 -7.80 -12.77 19.13
N GLU A 12 -8.87 -13.41 19.63
CA GLU A 12 -9.85 -14.08 18.78
C GLU A 12 -10.61 -13.10 17.88
N LYS A 13 -11.00 -11.93 18.42
CA LYS A 13 -11.63 -10.87 17.62
C LYS A 13 -10.72 -10.41 16.50
N THR A 14 -9.44 -10.09 16.79
CA THR A 14 -8.52 -9.66 15.73
C THR A 14 -8.21 -10.72 14.70
N LYS A 15 -8.08 -11.97 15.13
CA LYS A 15 -7.82 -13.08 14.22
C LYS A 15 -9.02 -13.30 13.29
N THR A 16 -10.23 -13.15 13.80
CA THR A 16 -11.46 -13.31 13.00
C THR A 16 -11.69 -12.11 12.07
N GLU A 17 -11.38 -10.89 12.53
CA GLU A 17 -11.79 -9.65 11.87
C GLU A 17 -10.73 -9.05 10.93
N PHE A 18 -9.46 -9.36 11.17
CA PHE A 18 -8.31 -8.87 10.42
C PHE A 18 -7.39 -9.98 9.87
N ASP A 19 -7.62 -11.25 10.22
CA ASP A 19 -6.74 -12.40 9.92
C ASP A 19 -5.28 -12.21 10.37
N VAL A 20 -5.05 -11.27 11.29
CA VAL A 20 -3.73 -10.99 11.85
C VAL A 20 -3.57 -11.71 13.18
N ARG A 21 -2.46 -12.45 13.31
CA ARG A 21 -2.10 -13.14 14.55
C ARG A 21 -1.31 -12.18 15.45
N LEU A 22 -1.97 -11.61 16.46
CA LEU A 22 -1.31 -10.76 17.46
C LEU A 22 -0.28 -11.59 18.26
N ASP A 23 0.81 -10.98 18.76
CA ASP A 23 1.76 -11.72 19.61
C ASP A 23 1.23 -11.80 21.06
N ARG A 24 0.96 -13.01 21.54
CA ARG A 24 0.45 -13.27 22.90
C ARG A 24 1.46 -12.90 24.00
N ARG A 25 2.72 -12.68 23.64
CA ARG A 25 3.79 -12.24 24.56
C ARG A 25 3.69 -10.75 24.90
N LEU A 26 2.94 -9.97 24.12
CA LEU A 26 2.75 -8.53 24.31
C LEU A 26 1.82 -8.21 25.50
N LYS A 27 1.97 -6.99 26.04
CA LYS A 27 1.09 -6.47 27.09
C LYS A 27 -0.30 -6.17 26.54
N LEU A 28 -1.30 -6.09 27.43
CA LEU A 28 -2.70 -5.77 27.05
C LEU A 28 -2.79 -4.45 26.27
N SER A 29 -2.02 -3.44 26.69
CA SER A 29 -1.98 -2.13 26.05
C SER A 29 -1.45 -2.19 24.62
N GLU A 30 -0.34 -2.90 24.40
CA GLU A 30 0.25 -3.08 23.06
C GLU A 30 -0.67 -3.85 22.11
N LEU A 31 -1.39 -4.85 22.64
CA LEU A 31 -2.40 -5.58 21.87
C LEU A 31 -3.55 -4.65 21.45
N LYS A 32 -4.08 -3.82 22.38
CA LYS A 32 -5.14 -2.85 22.09
C LYS A 32 -4.70 -1.82 21.04
N ASP A 33 -3.48 -1.29 21.16
CA ASP A 33 -2.92 -0.35 20.19
C ASP A 33 -2.78 -0.98 18.79
N GLN A 34 -2.35 -2.25 18.70
CA GLN A 34 -2.28 -2.96 17.42
C GLN A 34 -3.67 -3.13 16.79
N VAL A 35 -4.69 -3.48 17.59
CA VAL A 35 -6.07 -3.61 17.10
C VAL A 35 -6.59 -2.26 16.58
N GLU A 36 -6.30 -1.17 17.29
CA GLU A 36 -6.73 0.17 16.92
C GLU A 36 -6.09 0.63 15.60
N ARG A 37 -4.78 0.36 15.41
CA ARG A 37 -4.10 0.61 14.13
C ARG A 37 -4.69 -0.24 12.99
N LEU A 38 -4.99 -1.51 13.24
CA LEU A 38 -5.63 -2.39 12.26
C LEU A 38 -7.03 -1.86 11.86
N LYS A 39 -7.82 -1.39 12.83
CA LYS A 39 -9.12 -0.75 12.59
C LYS A 39 -8.99 0.52 11.74
N GLN A 40 -8.01 1.37 12.04
CA GLN A 40 -7.74 2.59 11.26
C GLN A 40 -7.35 2.26 9.82
N ASN A 41 -6.48 1.27 9.61
CA ASN A 41 -6.06 0.86 8.27
C ASN A 41 -7.17 0.18 7.45
N LYS A 42 -8.11 -0.53 8.11
CA LYS A 42 -9.27 -1.15 7.43
C LYS A 42 -10.31 -0.10 7.00
N ASN A 43 -10.50 0.94 7.80
CA ASN A 43 -11.44 2.03 7.49
C ASN A 43 -10.85 3.07 6.54
N ASN A 44 -9.53 3.18 6.49
CA ASN A 44 -8.82 4.06 5.57
C ASN A 44 -7.74 3.24 4.85
N PRO A 45 -8.11 2.42 3.84
CA PRO A 45 -7.11 1.77 3.01
C PRO A 45 -6.23 2.87 2.43
N ALA A 46 -4.93 2.84 2.77
CA ALA A 46 -3.98 3.79 2.23
C ALA A 46 -4.18 3.82 0.70
N PRO A 47 -4.37 5.00 0.08
CA PRO A 47 -4.59 5.08 -1.35
C PRO A 47 -3.42 4.36 -2.03
N ALA A 48 -3.74 3.41 -2.91
CA ALA A 48 -2.74 2.69 -3.67
C ALA A 48 -1.74 3.71 -4.25
N PRO A 49 -0.43 3.43 -4.21
CA PRO A 49 0.55 4.37 -4.72
C PRO A 49 0.15 4.71 -6.16
N LYS A 50 -0.20 5.98 -6.40
CA LYS A 50 -0.52 6.47 -7.74
C LYS A 50 0.73 6.23 -8.58
N ILE A 51 0.69 5.20 -9.43
CA ILE A 51 1.75 4.91 -10.38
C ILE A 51 1.70 6.09 -11.36
N LYS A 52 2.65 7.02 -11.26
CA LYS A 52 2.78 8.12 -12.21
C LYS A 52 2.94 7.48 -13.58
N LYS A 53 2.02 7.74 -14.50
CA LYS A 53 2.19 7.27 -15.88
C LYS A 53 3.17 8.20 -16.58
N PRO A 54 4.19 7.68 -17.27
CA PRO A 54 4.99 8.51 -18.16
C PRO A 54 4.10 9.02 -19.30
N LYS A 55 4.33 10.26 -19.73
CA LYS A 55 3.55 10.94 -20.79
C LYS A 55 4.27 10.89 -22.12
N THR A 56 5.58 11.18 -22.10
CA THR A 56 6.44 11.18 -23.28
C THR A 56 7.68 10.37 -22.97
N VAL A 57 8.00 9.43 -23.86
CA VAL A 57 9.24 8.65 -23.82
C VAL A 57 10.09 8.99 -25.03
N LYS A 58 11.40 8.92 -24.85
CA LYS A 58 12.41 9.13 -25.88
C LYS A 58 13.24 7.87 -26.04
N ASN A 59 13.38 7.41 -27.27
CA ASN A 59 14.25 6.29 -27.57
C ASN A 59 15.72 6.72 -27.47
N ILE A 60 16.51 6.01 -26.66
CA ILE A 60 17.90 6.34 -26.37
C ILE A 60 18.79 6.17 -27.62
N PHE A 61 18.48 5.17 -28.47
CA PHE A 61 19.27 4.85 -29.66
C PHE A 61 18.96 5.78 -30.83
N THR A 62 17.70 6.09 -31.06
CA THR A 62 17.26 6.89 -32.23
C THR A 62 17.07 8.36 -31.90
N GLY A 63 16.96 8.71 -30.61
CA GLY A 63 16.67 10.07 -30.15
C GLY A 63 15.24 10.53 -30.41
N ASN A 64 14.38 9.68 -30.98
CA ASN A 64 12.99 10.00 -31.30
C ASN A 64 12.12 10.03 -30.03
N SER A 65 11.34 11.11 -29.86
CA SER A 65 10.35 11.24 -28.79
C SER A 65 8.96 10.85 -29.30
N PHE A 66 8.20 10.13 -28.49
CA PHE A 66 6.83 9.72 -28.79
C PHE A 66 5.97 9.67 -27.52
N PRO A 67 4.64 9.80 -27.66
CA PRO A 67 3.74 9.63 -26.53
C PRO A 67 3.88 8.23 -25.95
N TYR A 68 3.89 8.15 -24.62
CA TYR A 68 3.93 6.88 -23.93
C TYR A 68 2.67 6.06 -24.22
N THR A 69 2.86 4.76 -24.39
CA THR A 69 1.79 3.78 -24.45
C THR A 69 2.13 2.68 -23.46
N ASP A 70 1.13 2.03 -22.87
CA ASP A 70 1.36 0.96 -21.88
C ASP A 70 2.19 -0.22 -22.46
N ALA A 71 2.31 -0.34 -23.80
CA ALA A 71 3.19 -1.32 -24.46
C ALA A 71 4.69 -1.01 -24.33
N PHE A 72 5.05 0.20 -23.91
CA PHE A 72 6.42 0.64 -23.69
C PHE A 72 6.89 0.46 -22.23
N GLU A 73 6.01 -0.06 -21.35
CA GLU A 73 6.35 -0.35 -19.97
C GLU A 73 7.47 -1.40 -19.88
N GLY A 74 8.57 -1.05 -19.20
CA GLY A 74 9.68 -1.98 -18.97
C GLY A 74 10.67 -2.14 -20.14
N LEU A 75 10.57 -1.33 -21.21
CA LEU A 75 11.57 -1.32 -22.27
C LEU A 75 12.81 -0.50 -21.86
N PRO A 76 14.02 -1.09 -21.84
CA PRO A 76 15.25 -0.39 -21.46
C PRO A 76 15.72 0.63 -22.52
N ASP A 77 15.19 0.53 -23.73
CA ASP A 77 15.56 1.37 -24.88
C ASP A 77 14.91 2.76 -24.82
N LEU A 78 13.94 2.93 -23.92
CA LEU A 78 13.09 4.12 -23.82
C LEU A 78 13.34 4.83 -22.49
N GLU A 79 13.69 6.10 -22.57
CA GLU A 79 13.85 6.99 -21.43
C GLU A 79 12.60 7.84 -21.27
N VAL A 80 12.05 7.91 -20.05
CA VAL A 80 10.92 8.81 -19.77
C VAL A 80 11.44 10.25 -19.74
N THR A 81 11.01 11.05 -20.70
CA THR A 81 11.39 12.48 -20.77
C THR A 81 10.35 13.39 -20.11
N GLU A 82 9.09 12.96 -20.07
CA GLU A 82 8.00 13.73 -19.47
C GLU A 82 7.09 12.77 -18.72
N TRP A 83 6.83 13.06 -17.45
CA TRP A 83 5.81 12.37 -16.67
C TRP A 83 4.48 13.08 -16.87
N GLU A 84 3.38 12.34 -16.82
CA GLU A 84 2.06 12.96 -16.76
C GLU A 84 1.96 13.65 -15.40
N GLU A 85 2.18 14.97 -15.40
CA GLU A 85 1.76 15.82 -14.29
C GLU A 85 0.23 15.81 -14.31
N GLU A 86 -0.39 14.94 -13.50
CA GLU A 86 -1.63 15.36 -12.86
C GLU A 86 -1.24 16.54 -11.95
N ASP A 87 -1.16 17.74 -12.54
CA ASP A 87 -1.28 18.97 -11.79
C ASP A 87 -2.63 18.87 -11.07
N GLY A 88 -2.54 18.53 -9.79
CA GLY A 88 -3.67 18.58 -8.90
C GLY A 88 -4.03 20.04 -8.66
N ASP A 89 -5.29 20.38 -8.90
CA ASP A 89 -6.07 21.04 -7.86
C ASP A 89 -7.57 20.82 -8.12
N ASN A 90 -8.23 20.42 -7.04
CA ASN A 90 -9.68 20.31 -6.89
C ASN A 90 -10.24 21.64 -6.37
#